data_AF-A0A9D2HED5-F1
#
_entry.id   AF-A0A9D2HED5-F1
#
_cell.length_a   1.000
_cell.length_b   1.000
_cell.length_c   1.000
_cell.angle_alpha   90.00
_cell.angle_beta   90.00
_cell.angle_gamma   90.00
#
_symmetry.space_group_name_H-M   'P 1'
#
loop_
_entity.id
_entity.type
_entity.pdbx_description
1 polymer ?
#
loop_
_entity_poly.entity_id
_entity_poly.type
_entity_poly.pdbx_seq_one_letter_code
_entity_poly.pdbx_strand_id
1 'polypeptide(L)' 'MIEMESAFDLLAEDSSGYRLKEIREELFEMKTAVKRAMDAGMTADEMAVAKQALAAVESADEVAGRVHDSLNR' A
#
# COMPACT_ATOMS: atom_id res chain seq x y z
N MET A 1 -26.03 4.36 14.99
CA MET A 1 -25.38 4.41 13.67
C MET A 1 -23.90 4.57 13.97
N ILE A 2 -23.07 3.56 13.76
CA ILE A 2 -21.62 3.73 13.90
C ILE A 2 -21.21 4.49 12.64
N GLU A 3 -20.85 5.76 12.79
CA GLU A 3 -20.19 6.47 11.69
C GLU A 3 -18.88 5.75 11.44
N MET A 4 -18.81 5.03 10.32
CA MET A 4 -17.57 4.45 9.87
C MET A 4 -16.78 5.61 9.27
N GLU A 5 -15.95 6.25 10.09
CA GLU A 5 -14.97 7.24 9.64
C GLU A 5 -14.22 6.67 8.44
N SER A 6 -14.26 7.40 7.32
CA SER A 6 -13.52 7.00 6.14
C SER A 6 -12.03 7.00 6.49
N ALA A 7 -11.30 5.98 6.05
CA ALA A 7 -9.84 5.95 6.20
C ALA A 7 -9.18 7.20 5.59
N PHE A 8 -9.82 7.85 4.61
CA PHE A 8 -9.35 9.11 4.05
C PHE A 8 -9.57 10.31 4.99
N ASP A 9 -10.64 10.33 5.77
CA ASP A 9 -10.90 11.39 6.75
C ASP A 9 -9.88 11.30 7.89
N LEU A 10 -9.60 10.08 8.37
CA LEU A 10 -8.57 9.80 9.36
C LEU A 10 -7.14 10.12 8.89
N LEU A 11 -6.89 10.11 7.59
CA LEU A 11 -5.62 10.54 6.98
C LEU A 11 -5.57 12.05 6.77
N ALA A 12 -6.70 12.68 6.44
CA ALA A 12 -6.80 14.13 6.31
C ALA A 12 -6.63 14.85 7.65
N GLU A 13 -7.09 14.24 8.74
CA GLU A 13 -6.92 14.75 10.10
C GLU A 13 -5.50 14.54 10.66
N ASP A 14 -4.67 13.71 10.00
CA ASP A 14 -3.27 13.52 10.37
C ASP A 14 -2.37 14.56 9.68
N SER A 15 -2.35 15.76 10.24
CA SER A 15 -1.49 16.86 9.78
C SER A 15 0.01 16.55 9.86
N SER A 16 0.42 15.48 10.56
CA SER A 16 1.81 15.06 10.65
C SER A 16 2.24 14.12 9.52
N GLY A 17 1.28 13.54 8.79
CA GLY A 17 1.51 12.54 7.75
C GLY A 17 2.06 11.20 8.27
N TYR A 18 2.09 11.02 9.60
CA TYR A 18 2.65 9.84 10.26
C TYR A 18 1.92 8.54 9.88
N ARG A 19 0.59 8.54 9.88
CA ARG A 19 -0.23 7.38 9.50
C ARG A 19 -0.06 7.02 8.04
N LEU A 20 0.04 8.02 7.17
CA LEU A 20 0.29 7.79 5.76
C LEU A 20 1.68 7.19 5.53
N LYS A 21 2.66 7.60 6.33
CA LYS A 21 3.99 7.00 6.33
C LYS A 21 3.96 5.53 6.77
N GLU A 22 3.26 5.19 7.85
CA GLU A 22 3.08 3.79 8.29
C GLU A 22 2.48 2.92 7.18
N ILE A 23 1.42 3.38 6.53
CA ILE A 23 0.80 2.66 5.40
C ILE A 23 1.81 2.42 4.27
N ARG A 24 2.64 3.42 3.94
CA ARG A 24 3.66 3.27 2.89
C ARG A 24 4.78 2.32 3.29
N GLU A 25 5.15 2.28 4.57
CA GLU A 25 6.11 1.30 5.10
C GLU A 25 5.55 -0.13 4.99
N GLU A 26 4.29 -0.35 5.39
CA GLU A 26 3.61 -1.65 5.24
C GLU A 26 3.55 -2.10 3.77
N LEU A 27 3.17 -1.19 2.85
CA LEU A 27 3.15 -1.48 1.42
C LEU A 27 4.54 -1.84 0.88
N PHE A 28 5.60 -1.17 1.35
CA PHE A 28 6.97 -1.49 1.00
C PHE A 28 7.40 -2.88 1.49
N GLU A 29 7.02 -3.24 2.71
CA GLU A 29 7.26 -4.57 3.27
C GLU A 29 6.54 -5.67 2.46
N MET A 30 5.26 -5.46 2.15
CA MET A 30 4.48 -6.38 1.31
C MET A 30 5.13 -6.57 -0.07
N LYS A 31 5.51 -5.47 -0.73
CA LYS A 31 6.22 -5.49 -2.02
C LYS A 31 7.50 -6.31 -1.95
N THR A 32 8.28 -6.10 -0.89
CA THR A 32 9.54 -6.81 -0.66
C THR A 32 9.32 -8.30 -0.42
N ALA A 33 8.31 -8.66 0.37
CA ALA A 33 7.96 -10.04 0.65
C ALA A 33 7.53 -10.80 -0.63
N VAL A 34 6.66 -10.19 -1.45
CA VAL A 34 6.21 -10.78 -2.72
C VAL A 34 7.40 -10.98 -3.67
N LYS A 35 8.26 -9.98 -3.83
CA LYS A 35 9.46 -10.11 -4.68
C LYS A 35 10.40 -11.22 -4.20
N ARG A 36 10.66 -11.31 -2.90
CA ARG A 36 11.48 -12.40 -2.33
C ARG A 36 10.87 -13.78 -2.58
N ALA A 37 9.55 -13.90 -2.48
CA ALA A 37 8.85 -15.15 -2.78
C ALA A 37 8.98 -15.52 -4.26
N MET A 38 8.87 -14.55 -5.17
CA MET A 38 9.09 -14.76 -6.60
C MET A 38 10.54 -15.19 -6.90
N ASP A 39 11.52 -14.53 -6.26
CA ASP A 39 12.95 -14.82 -6.43
C ASP A 39 13.36 -16.19 -5.88
N ALA A 40 12.66 -16.69 -4.85
CA ALA A 40 12.86 -18.02 -4.29
C ALA A 40 12.41 -19.17 -5.23
N GLY A 41 11.68 -18.82 -6.30
CA GLY A 41 11.11 -19.76 -7.25
C GLY A 41 9.70 -20.19 -6.84
N MET A 42 8.79 -20.17 -7.81
CA MET A 42 7.38 -20.53 -7.65
C MET A 42 6.91 -21.29 -8.90
N THR A 43 5.78 -21.99 -8.79
CA THR A 43 5.09 -22.55 -9.96
C THR A 43 4.55 -21.43 -10.86
N ALA A 44 4.18 -21.76 -12.10
CA ALA A 44 3.66 -20.77 -13.05
C ALA A 44 2.37 -20.08 -12.54
N ASP A 45 1.48 -20.83 -11.89
CA ASP A 45 0.23 -20.31 -11.35
C ASP A 45 0.48 -19.39 -10.15
N GLU A 46 1.35 -19.80 -9.22
CA GLU A 46 1.77 -18.97 -8.08
C GLU A 46 2.47 -17.69 -8.53
N MET A 47 3.32 -17.77 -9.56
CA MET A 47 3.98 -16.62 -10.16
C MET A 47 2.97 -15.63 -10.77
N ALA A 48 1.88 -16.13 -11.38
CA ALA A 48 0.82 -15.29 -11.91
C ALA A 48 0.08 -14.54 -10.78
N VAL A 49 -0.24 -15.23 -9.70
CA VAL A 49 -0.87 -14.63 -8.50
C VAL A 49 0.07 -13.62 -7.84
N ALA A 50 1.36 -13.95 -7.70
CA ALA A 50 2.36 -13.06 -7.11
C ALA A 50 2.51 -11.76 -7.93
N LYS A 51 2.48 -11.84 -9.26
CA LYS A 51 2.50 -10.66 -10.14
C LYS A 51 1.26 -9.78 -9.95
N GLN A 52 0.08 -10.38 -9.79
CA GLN A 52 -1.15 -9.63 -9.53
C GLN A 52 -1.10 -8.94 -8.16
N ALA A 53 -0.63 -9.65 -7.13
CA ALA A 53 -0.43 -9.08 -5.80
C ALA A 53 0.57 -7.92 -5.83
N LEU A 54 1.69 -8.08 -6.54
CA LEU A 54 2.69 -7.02 -6.71
C LEU A 54 2.08 -5.77 -7.37
N ALA A 55 1.32 -5.94 -8.45
CA ALA A 55 0.66 -4.83 -9.15
C ALA A 55 -0.38 -4.11 -8.27
N ALA A 56 -1.12 -4.85 -7.44
CA ALA A 56 -2.07 -4.28 -6.49
C ALA A 56 -1.37 -3.44 -5.42
N VAL A 57 -0.25 -3.92 -4.86
CA VAL A 57 0.56 -3.19 -3.88
C VAL A 57 1.17 -1.93 -4.51
N GLU A 58 1.66 -2.01 -5.74
CA GLU A 58 2.20 -0.84 -6.46
C GLU A 58 1.11 0.20 -6.72
N SER A 59 -0.09 -0.22 -7.11
CA SER A 59 -1.23 0.69 -7.29
C SER A 59 -1.63 1.38 -5.98
N ALA A 60 -1.56 0.66 -4.86
CA ALA A 60 -1.85 1.22 -3.54
C ALA A 60 -0.80 2.25 -3.10
N ASP A 61 0.49 2.01 -3.34
CA ASP A 61 1.56 2.98 -3.02
C ASP A 61 1.44 4.25 -3.90
N GLU A 62 1.05 4.11 -5.17
CA GLU A 62 0.76 5.27 -6.03
C GLU A 62 -0.42 6.11 -5.52
N VAL A 63 -1.48 5.46 -5.04
CA VAL A 63 -2.61 6.16 -4.40
C VAL A 63 -2.14 6.87 -3.13
N ALA A 64 -1.39 6.19 -2.27
CA ALA A 64 -0.86 6.76 -1.04
C ALA A 64 0.06 7.97 -1.32
N GLY A 65 0.89 7.90 -2.36
CA GLY A 65 1.72 9.03 -2.82
C GLY A 65 0.89 10.23 -3.25
N ARG A 66 -0.19 10.03 -4.02
CA ARG A 66 -1.09 11.12 -4.42
C ARG A 66 -1.83 11.75 -3.25
N VAL A 67 -2.21 10.95 -2.25
CA VAL A 67 -2.81 11.46 -1.00
C VAL A 67 -1.79 12.32 -0.25
N HIS A 68 -0.54 11.85 -0.11
CA HIS A 68 0.53 12.60 0.55
C HIS A 68 0.76 13.96 -0.12
N ASP A 69 0.85 13.97 -1.45
CA ASP A 69 1.07 15.20 -2.21
C ASP A 69 -0.11 16.16 -2.11
N SER A 70 -1.33 15.64 -1.95
CA SER A 70 -2.55 16.46 -1.79
C SER A 70 -2.65 17.09 -0.40
N LEU A 71 -2.16 16.40 0.65
CA LEU A 71 -2.19 16.89 2.03
C LEU A 71 -1.09 17.92 2.33
N ASN A 72 0.04 17.87 1.61
CA ASN A 72 1.19 18.74 1.84
C ASN A 72 1.29 19.93 0.85
N ARG A 73 0.17 20.30 0.20
CA ARG A 73 0.10 21.39 -0.78
C ARG A 73 -0.62 22.61 -0.22
#